data_AF-A0A6L9W0C2-F1
#
_entry.id   AF-A0A6L9W0C2-F1
#
_cell.length_a   1.000
_cell.length_b   1.000
_cell.length_c   1.000
_cell.angle_alpha   90.00
_cell.angle_beta   90.00
_cell.angle_gamma   90.00
#
_symmetry.space_group_name_H-M   'P 1'
#
loop_
_entity.id
_entity.type
_entity.pdbx_description
1 polymer ?
#
loop_
_entity_poly.entity_id
_entity_poly.type
_entity_poly.pdbx_seq_one_letter_code
_entity_poly.pdbx_strand_id
1 'polypeptide(L)'
;MAALIQLVALLAAFAGVIVGFGPLTRWLELRAARRSAARGPAPSGRPLERVAADLRRLGRQVDLVPAGAPMARRRGLLAAYDDVLLEAAGMLGVPTSLTSCPEGRAREVERLRLVAELRGAGLRVPV
;
A
#
# COMPACT_ATOMS: atom_id res chain seq x y z
N MET A 1 -4.57 2.43 67.47
CA MET A 1 -5.76 2.90 66.72
C MET A 1 -5.36 3.64 65.44
N ALA A 2 -4.67 4.78 65.52
CA ALA A 2 -4.28 5.58 64.33
C ALA A 2 -3.47 4.80 63.27
N ALA A 3 -2.49 4.00 63.69
CA ALA A 3 -1.67 3.20 62.76
C ALA A 3 -2.46 2.13 61.99
N LEU A 4 -3.47 1.51 62.63
CA LEU A 4 -4.34 0.52 61.98
C LEU A 4 -5.24 1.18 60.93
N ILE A 5 -5.79 2.36 61.26
CA ILE A 5 -6.61 3.14 60.33
C ILE A 5 -5.79 3.56 59.11
N GLN A 6 -4.55 4.00 59.32
CA GLN A 6 -3.64 4.44 58.26
C GLN A 6 -3.24 3.28 57.34
N LEU A 7 -3.00 2.08 57.90
CA LEU A 7 -2.73 0.88 57.11
C LEU A 7 -3.93 0.50 56.24
N VAL A 8 -5.13 0.48 56.80
CA VAL A 8 -6.36 0.13 56.07
C VAL A 8 -6.65 1.15 54.96
N ALA A 9 -6.43 2.45 55.23
CA ALA A 9 -6.61 3.49 54.24
C ALA A 9 -5.64 3.35 53.06
N LEU A 10 -4.36 3.04 53.32
CA LEU A 10 -3.37 2.81 52.26
C LEU A 10 -3.71 1.57 51.42
N LEU A 11 -4.18 0.50 52.07
CA LEU A 11 -4.52 -0.75 51.39
C LEU A 11 -5.76 -0.58 50.51
N ALA A 12 -6.76 0.17 50.97
CA ALA A 12 -7.94 0.52 50.19
C ALA A 12 -7.61 1.44 49.00
N ALA A 13 -6.74 2.44 49.20
CA ALA A 13 -6.26 3.32 48.13
C ALA A 13 -5.50 2.52 47.05
N PHE A 14 -4.62 1.62 47.47
CA PHE A 14 -3.86 0.76 46.57
C PHE A 14 -4.76 -0.19 45.77
N ALA A 15 -5.74 -0.82 46.44
CA ALA A 15 -6.74 -1.66 45.78
C ALA A 15 -7.58 -0.87 44.77
N GLY A 16 -7.97 0.36 45.10
CA GLY A 16 -8.71 1.26 44.20
C GLY A 16 -7.93 1.61 42.94
N VAL A 17 -6.62 1.85 43.04
CA VAL A 17 -5.74 2.12 41.89
C VAL A 17 -5.61 0.88 40.98
N ILE A 18 -5.43 -0.31 41.57
CA ILE A 18 -5.34 -1.56 40.80
C ILE A 18 -6.66 -1.87 40.07
N VAL A 19 -7.78 -1.75 40.77
CA VAL A 19 -9.11 -2.00 40.19
C VAL A 19 -9.47 -0.94 39.14
N GLY A 20 -9.02 0.31 39.31
CA GLY A 20 -9.24 1.40 38.36
C GLY A 20 -8.40 1.32 37.07
N PHE A 21 -7.28 0.59 37.08
CA PHE A 21 -6.37 0.50 35.93
C PHE A 21 -6.95 -0.36 34.79
N GLY A 22 -7.60 -1.48 35.11
CA GLY A 22 -8.27 -2.37 34.14
C GLY A 22 -9.41 -1.72 33.33
N PRO A 23 -10.37 -1.01 33.92
CA PRO A 23 -11.41 -0.32 33.16
C PRO A 23 -10.86 0.85 32.35
N LEU A 24 -9.79 1.50 32.81
CA LEU A 24 -9.12 2.57 32.06
C LEU A 24 -8.45 2.05 30.79
N THR A 25 -7.72 0.92 30.84
CA THR A 25 -7.12 0.31 29.65
C THR A 25 -8.20 -0.17 28.68
N ARG A 26 -9.25 -0.82 29.18
CA ARG A 26 -10.39 -1.30 28.37
C ARG A 26 -11.13 -0.15 27.67
N TRP A 27 -11.28 0.99 28.34
CA TRP A 27 -11.91 2.18 27.72
C TRP A 27 -11.06 2.77 26.60
N LEU A 28 -9.73 2.80 26.76
CA LEU A 28 -8.81 3.24 25.72
C LEU A 28 -8.83 2.31 24.49
N GLU A 29 -8.83 1.00 24.71
CA GLU A 29 -8.92 -0.01 23.66
C GLU A 29 -10.24 0.09 22.88
N LEU A 30 -11.37 0.22 23.57
CA LEU A 30 -12.67 0.41 22.93
C LEU A 30 -12.72 1.69 22.09
N ARG A 31 -12.06 2.76 22.54
CA ARG A 31 -11.98 4.03 21.81
C ARG A 31 -11.08 3.92 20.58
N ALA A 32 -9.98 3.18 20.66
CA ALA A 32 -9.11 2.88 19.52
C ALA A 32 -9.83 1.99 18.50
N ALA A 33 -10.51 0.93 18.95
CA ALA A 33 -11.29 0.03 18.10
C ALA A 33 -12.41 0.77 17.36
N ARG A 34 -13.14 1.67 18.03
CA ARG A 34 -14.16 2.53 17.39
C ARG A 34 -13.58 3.45 16.31
N ARG A 35 -12.39 4.04 16.55
CA ARG A 35 -11.70 4.85 15.53
C ARG A 35 -11.24 4.01 14.33
N SER A 36 -10.77 2.80 14.57
CA SER A 36 -10.37 1.88 13.50
C SER A 36 -11.59 1.41 12.70
N ALA A 37 -12.70 1.07 13.35
CA ALA A 37 -13.94 0.70 12.69
C ALA A 37 -14.52 1.84 11.83
N ALA A 38 -14.41 3.09 12.30
CA ALA A 38 -14.85 4.27 11.54
C ALA A 38 -14.01 4.55 10.28
N ARG A 39 -12.79 4.02 10.19
CA ARG A 39 -11.90 4.20 9.02
C ARG A 39 -12.15 3.17 7.90
N GLY A 40 -13.08 2.23 8.10
CA GLY A 40 -13.30 1.14 7.17
C GLY A 40 -12.12 0.16 7.11
N PRO A 41 -12.28 -0.99 6.45
CA PRO A 41 -11.16 -1.90 6.21
C PRO A 41 -10.08 -1.15 5.41
N ALA A 42 -8.83 -1.22 5.88
CA ALA A 42 -7.71 -0.68 5.13
C ALA A 42 -7.69 -1.34 3.74
N PRO A 43 -7.52 -0.57 2.64
CA PRO A 43 -7.41 -1.16 1.31
C PRO A 43 -6.36 -2.27 1.30
N SER A 44 -6.72 -3.44 0.81
CA SER A 44 -5.80 -4.55 0.65
C SER A 44 -4.84 -4.23 -0.51
N GLY A 45 -3.57 -3.99 -0.20
CA GLY A 45 -2.53 -3.69 -1.20
C GLY A 45 -1.93 -2.30 -1.06
N ARG A 46 -0.95 -1.98 -1.90
CA ARG A 46 -0.38 -0.62 -1.94
C ARG A 46 -1.42 0.35 -2.53
N PRO A 47 -1.43 1.62 -2.09
CA PRO A 47 -2.32 2.63 -2.66
C PRO A 47 -2.11 2.80 -4.17
N LEU A 48 -3.20 2.95 -4.92
CA LEU A 48 -3.16 3.12 -6.38
C LEU A 48 -2.33 4.35 -6.80
N GLU A 49 -2.28 5.38 -5.97
CA GLU A 49 -1.49 6.59 -6.20
C GLU A 49 0.02 6.29 -6.22
N ARG A 50 0.47 5.33 -5.40
CA ARG A 50 1.87 4.88 -5.41
C ARG A 50 2.19 4.10 -6.67
N VAL A 51 1.28 3.21 -7.10
CA VAL A 51 1.40 2.49 -8.39
C VAL A 51 1.51 3.49 -9.54
N ALA A 52 0.63 4.50 -9.56
CA ALA A 52 0.63 5.53 -10.59
C ALA A 52 1.93 6.36 -10.58
N ALA A 53 2.47 6.66 -9.40
CA ALA A 53 3.74 7.36 -9.25
C ALA A 53 4.91 6.50 -9.77
N ASP A 54 4.92 5.20 -9.47
CA ASP A 54 5.93 4.28 -9.97
C ASP A 54 5.86 4.14 -11.49
N LEU A 55 4.67 4.04 -12.09
CA LEU A 55 4.50 4.04 -13.55
C LEU A 55 5.06 5.30 -14.19
N ARG A 56 4.76 6.49 -13.63
CA ARG A 56 5.32 7.76 -14.13
C ARG A 56 6.83 7.82 -14.00
N ARG A 57 7.39 7.28 -12.91
CA ARG A 57 8.84 7.25 -12.68
C ARG A 57 9.52 6.31 -13.68
N LEU A 58 9.03 5.08 -13.79
CA LEU A 58 9.61 4.04 -14.64
C LEU A 58 9.46 4.37 -16.12
N GLY A 59 8.29 4.85 -16.56
CA GLY A 59 8.09 5.29 -17.95
C GLY A 59 9.13 6.33 -18.37
N ARG A 60 9.32 7.38 -17.57
CA ARG A 60 10.39 8.37 -17.83
C ARG A 60 11.78 7.75 -17.86
N GLN A 61 12.07 6.79 -16.99
CA GLN A 61 13.37 6.12 -17.00
C GLN A 61 13.58 5.30 -18.27
N VAL A 62 12.51 4.70 -18.82
CA VAL A 62 12.54 3.89 -20.05
C VAL A 62 12.82 4.79 -21.26
N ASP A 63 12.19 5.95 -21.32
CA ASP A 63 12.37 6.92 -22.40
C ASP A 63 13.78 7.54 -22.39
N LEU A 64 14.35 7.72 -21.20
CA LEU A 64 15.64 8.37 -21.00
C LEU A 64 16.84 7.42 -21.00
N VAL A 65 16.67 6.16 -21.41
CA VAL A 65 17.82 5.23 -21.51
C VAL A 65 18.78 5.72 -22.60
N PRO A 66 20.04 6.10 -22.26
CA PRO A 66 20.98 6.66 -23.24
C PRO A 66 21.34 5.66 -24.33
N ALA A 67 21.60 6.17 -25.54
CA ALA A 67 22.25 5.39 -26.59
C ALA A 67 23.62 4.90 -26.08
N GLY A 68 23.87 3.60 -26.17
CA GLY A 68 25.09 2.96 -25.63
C GLY A 68 24.95 2.36 -24.23
N ALA A 69 23.80 2.51 -23.56
CA ALA A 69 23.55 1.79 -22.32
C ALA A 69 23.49 0.26 -22.55
N PRO A 70 23.94 -0.57 -21.60
CA PRO A 70 23.87 -2.03 -21.73
C PRO A 70 22.43 -2.50 -21.98
N MET A 71 22.25 -3.42 -22.92
CA MET A 71 20.91 -3.98 -23.22
C MET A 71 20.25 -4.64 -22.00
N ALA A 72 21.05 -5.21 -21.08
CA ALA A 72 20.55 -5.75 -19.82
C ALA A 72 19.84 -4.68 -18.96
N ARG A 73 20.37 -3.45 -18.91
CA ARG A 73 19.76 -2.33 -18.19
C ARG A 73 18.41 -1.95 -18.80
N ARG A 74 18.33 -1.86 -20.13
CA ARG A 74 17.08 -1.55 -20.83
C ARG A 74 16.03 -2.63 -20.59
N ARG A 75 16.40 -3.91 -20.68
CA ARG A 75 15.50 -5.04 -20.41
C ARG A 75 15.01 -5.07 -18.97
N GLY A 76 15.91 -4.91 -17.99
CA GLY A 76 15.53 -4.90 -16.58
C GLY A 76 14.56 -3.77 -16.23
N LEU A 77 14.74 -2.59 -16.83
CA LEU A 77 13.84 -1.47 -16.63
C LEU A 77 12.46 -1.69 -17.27
N LEU A 78 12.42 -2.25 -18.48
CA LEU A 78 11.17 -2.64 -19.13
C LEU A 78 10.42 -3.73 -18.36
N ALA A 79 11.13 -4.71 -17.81
CA ALA A 79 10.53 -5.74 -16.96
C ALA A 79 9.89 -5.11 -15.70
N ALA A 80 10.62 -4.23 -15.00
CA ALA A 80 10.07 -3.51 -13.86
C ALA A 80 8.86 -2.63 -14.23
N TYR A 81 8.86 -2.04 -15.43
CA TYR A 81 7.72 -1.28 -15.94
C TYR A 81 6.51 -2.18 -16.19
N ASP A 82 6.72 -3.33 -16.83
CA ASP A 82 5.69 -4.33 -17.12
C ASP A 82 5.07 -4.89 -15.83
N ASP A 83 5.88 -5.15 -14.79
CA ASP A 83 5.38 -5.60 -13.48
C ASP A 83 4.42 -4.60 -12.84
N VAL A 84 4.75 -3.31 -12.89
CA VAL A 84 3.89 -2.26 -12.33
C VAL A 84 2.64 -2.06 -13.20
N LEU A 85 2.72 -2.25 -14.53
CA LEU A 85 1.55 -2.24 -15.41
C LEU A 85 0.59 -3.39 -15.10
N LEU A 86 1.11 -4.59 -14.88
CA LEU A 86 0.31 -5.77 -14.50
C LEU A 86 -0.40 -5.55 -13.17
N GLU A 87 0.28 -4.95 -12.19
CA GLU A 87 -0.33 -4.63 -10.91
C GLU A 87 -1.45 -3.59 -11.04
N ALA A 88 -1.22 -2.53 -11.82
CA ALA A 88 -2.24 -1.53 -12.11
C ALA A 88 -3.46 -2.14 -12.83
N ALA A 89 -3.21 -3.04 -13.78
CA ALA A 89 -4.25 -3.76 -14.49
C ALA A 89 -5.10 -4.62 -13.55
N GLY A 90 -4.45 -5.35 -12.63
CA GLY A 90 -5.14 -6.12 -11.59
C GLY A 90 -5.99 -5.25 -10.66
N MET A 91 -5.48 -4.09 -10.24
CA MET A 91 -6.22 -3.16 -9.37
C MET A 91 -7.44 -2.53 -10.05
N LEU A 92 -7.35 -2.27 -11.36
CA LEU A 92 -8.43 -1.63 -12.14
C LEU A 92 -9.32 -2.63 -12.90
N GLY A 93 -9.04 -3.94 -12.79
CA GLY A 93 -9.78 -4.98 -13.51
C GLY A 93 -9.60 -4.93 -15.02
N VAL A 94 -8.50 -4.35 -15.52
CA VAL A 94 -8.21 -4.26 -16.95
C VAL A 94 -7.60 -5.58 -17.44
N PRO A 95 -8.20 -6.27 -18.42
CA PRO A 95 -7.66 -7.52 -18.93
C PRO A 95 -6.36 -7.28 -19.70
N THR A 96 -5.40 -8.20 -19.56
CA THR A 96 -4.06 -8.10 -20.16
C THR A 96 -3.51 -9.45 -20.58
N SER A 97 -2.78 -9.46 -21.70
CA SER A 97 -2.02 -10.62 -22.21
C SER A 97 -0.51 -10.38 -22.15
N LEU A 98 -0.05 -9.37 -21.41
CA LEU A 98 1.35 -8.93 -21.44
C LEU A 98 2.36 -10.04 -21.10
N THR A 99 2.00 -10.93 -20.16
CA THR A 99 2.82 -12.09 -19.76
C THR A 99 2.76 -13.25 -20.76
N SER A 100 1.66 -13.39 -21.51
CA SER A 100 1.50 -14.45 -22.52
C SER A 100 2.06 -14.05 -23.89
N CYS A 101 2.24 -12.76 -24.16
CA CYS A 101 2.89 -12.30 -25.38
C CYS A 101 4.40 -12.67 -25.40
N PRO A 102 4.92 -13.22 -26.51
CA PRO A 102 6.36 -13.40 -26.72
C PRO A 102 7.12 -12.06 -26.64
N GLU A 103 8.39 -12.11 -26.26
CA GLU A 103 9.26 -10.93 -26.28
C GLU A 103 9.37 -10.31 -27.67
N GLY A 104 9.65 -9.00 -27.71
CA GLY A 104 9.79 -8.22 -28.94
C GLY A 104 8.51 -7.44 -29.27
N ARG A 105 8.25 -7.28 -30.58
CA ARG A 105 7.18 -6.41 -31.11
C ARG A 105 5.79 -6.72 -30.55
N ALA A 106 5.45 -8.00 -30.36
CA ALA A 106 4.14 -8.40 -29.84
C ALA A 106 3.89 -7.86 -28.42
N ARG A 107 4.87 -8.05 -27.52
CA ARG A 107 4.80 -7.52 -26.15
C ARG A 107 4.83 -5.99 -26.12
N GLU A 108 5.56 -5.34 -27.03
CA GLU A 108 5.54 -3.88 -27.14
C GLU A 108 4.17 -3.32 -27.54
N VAL A 109 3.49 -3.97 -28.50
CA VAL A 109 2.13 -3.58 -28.91
C VAL A 109 1.14 -3.79 -27.78
N GLU A 110 1.19 -4.94 -27.10
CA GLU A 110 0.31 -5.21 -25.96
C GLU A 110 0.54 -4.23 -24.80
N ARG A 111 1.80 -3.83 -24.57
CA ARG A 111 2.13 -2.78 -23.59
C ARG A 111 1.44 -1.45 -23.94
N LEU A 112 1.52 -1.02 -25.20
CA LEU A 112 0.87 0.21 -25.65
C LEU A 112 -0.65 0.13 -25.52
N ARG A 113 -1.26 -1.01 -25.89
CA ARG A 113 -2.70 -1.26 -25.71
C ARG A 113 -3.07 -1.15 -24.22
N LEU A 114 -2.33 -1.82 -23.35
CA LEU A 114 -2.59 -1.81 -21.91
C LEU A 114 -2.48 -0.40 -21.31
N VAL A 115 -1.46 0.37 -21.71
CA VAL A 115 -1.31 1.78 -21.29
C VAL A 115 -2.52 2.62 -21.71
N ALA A 116 -3.05 2.40 -22.93
CA ALA A 116 -4.23 3.10 -23.40
C ALA A 116 -5.49 2.72 -22.59
N GLU A 117 -5.71 1.44 -22.32
CA GLU A 117 -6.83 0.96 -21.48
C GLU A 117 -6.77 1.51 -20.06
N LEU A 118 -5.58 1.50 -19.44
CA LEU A 118 -5.38 2.07 -18.10
C LEU A 118 -5.68 3.57 -18.05
N ARG A 119 -5.36 4.31 -19.13
CA ARG A 119 -5.78 5.72 -19.25
C ARG A 119 -7.28 5.87 -19.42
N GLY A 120 -7.90 5.02 -20.22
CA GLY A 120 -9.36 4.96 -20.36
C GLY A 120 -10.06 4.74 -19.02
N ALA A 121 -9.46 3.93 -18.14
CA ALA A 121 -9.90 3.72 -16.77
C ALA A 121 -9.57 4.87 -15.80
N GLY A 122 -8.95 5.96 -16.27
CA GLY A 122 -8.65 7.17 -15.48
C GLY A 122 -7.25 7.24 -14.87
N LEU A 123 -6.37 6.27 -15.14
CA LEU A 123 -5.00 6.27 -14.62
C LEU A 123 -4.08 7.17 -15.47
N ARG A 124 -3.40 8.14 -14.85
CA ARG A 124 -2.42 9.01 -15.54
C ARG A 124 -1.06 8.31 -15.69
N VAL A 125 -0.86 7.66 -16.84
CA VAL A 125 0.36 6.92 -17.22
C VAL A 125 1.04 7.63 -18.40
N PRO A 126 2.39 7.77 -18.44
CA PRO A 126 3.11 8.30 -19.61
C PRO A 126 2.97 7.36 -20.82
N VAL A 127 3.14 7.89 -22.05
CA VAL A 127 3.11 7.11 -23.32
C VAL A 127 4.54 6.86 -23.73
#